data_AF-A0A6I9R5S3-F1
#
_entry.id   AF-A0A6I9R5S3-F1
#
_cell.length_a   1.000
_cell.length_b   1.000
_cell.length_c   1.000
_cell.angle_alpha   90.00
_cell.angle_beta   90.00
_cell.angle_gamma   90.00
#
_symmetry.space_group_name_H-M   'P 1'
#
loop_
_entity.id
_entity.type
_entity.pdbx_description
1 polymer ?
#
loop_
_entity_poly.entity_id
_entity_poly.type
_entity_poly.pdbx_seq_one_letter_code
_entity_poly.pdbx_strand_id
1 'polypeptide(L)'
;MEHLRIYAITLLFLLHFTTQTAAQPAPAPAPPGPTNITKILEKAGQFTTFIRLLKSTKVDDQINNQLNNSNTGLTVFAPPDNAFSSLASGTLNSLTDQQKVELIQFHVLPSFISMSQFQTVSNPLRTNAGDAYNGRFPLNVTTIGNGVNITTGIVNTTVSNSIYSDNQLAVYQVDKVLLPLDIFGPPAPAPAPSKSKKKASPLAEGPSSTSSDSTGASAAVSLNWSASAGAIAVVAALISLWWSL
;
A
#
# COMPACT_ATOMS: atom_id res chain seq x y z
N MET A 1 77.02 -50.03 -6.96
CA MET A 1 76.08 -49.12 -6.27
C MET A 1 74.67 -49.36 -6.83
N GLU A 2 74.25 -50.63 -6.89
CA GLU A 2 73.07 -51.03 -7.68
C GLU A 2 71.86 -51.42 -6.81
N HIS A 3 72.02 -51.57 -5.49
CA HIS A 3 70.94 -51.95 -4.58
C HIS A 3 70.13 -50.78 -4.03
N LEU A 4 70.55 -49.53 -4.30
CA LEU A 4 69.86 -48.33 -3.80
C LEU A 4 68.77 -47.81 -4.75
N ARG A 5 68.67 -48.34 -5.98
CA ARG A 5 67.69 -47.90 -6.98
C ARG A 5 66.38 -48.69 -6.98
N ILE A 6 66.35 -49.87 -6.35
CA ILE A 6 65.16 -50.74 -6.37
C ILE A 6 64.21 -50.42 -5.21
N TYR A 7 64.71 -49.99 -4.05
CA TYR A 7 63.84 -49.61 -2.92
C TYR A 7 63.09 -48.28 -3.10
N ALA A 8 63.54 -47.41 -4.02
CA ALA A 8 62.85 -46.16 -4.33
C ALA A 8 61.56 -46.35 -5.15
N ILE A 9 61.32 -47.55 -5.71
CA ILE A 9 60.16 -47.83 -6.56
C ILE A 9 59.08 -48.64 -5.81
N THR A 10 59.43 -49.35 -4.73
CA THR A 10 58.47 -50.07 -3.86
C THR A 10 57.94 -49.25 -2.68
N LEU A 11 58.14 -47.93 -2.67
CA LEU A 11 57.48 -47.00 -1.73
C LEU A 11 56.62 -45.94 -2.44
N LEU A 12 56.10 -46.28 -3.62
CA LEU A 12 55.09 -45.48 -4.32
C LEU A 12 53.92 -46.35 -4.79
N PHE A 13 53.53 -47.32 -3.96
CA PHE A 13 52.38 -48.19 -4.22
C PHE A 13 51.49 -48.36 -2.99
N LEU A 14 51.48 -47.37 -2.08
CA LEU A 14 50.66 -47.37 -0.86
C LEU A 14 49.78 -46.11 -0.69
N LEU A 15 49.53 -45.33 -1.75
CA LEU A 15 48.66 -44.14 -1.69
C LEU A 15 47.79 -43.94 -2.95
N HIS A 16 47.33 -45.02 -3.59
CA HIS A 16 46.36 -44.94 -4.70
C HIS A 16 45.04 -45.67 -4.43
N PHE A 17 44.64 -45.81 -3.16
CA PHE A 17 43.23 -45.95 -2.83
C PHE A 17 42.69 -44.59 -2.40
N THR A 18 42.65 -43.64 -3.34
CA THR A 18 41.68 -42.57 -3.23
C THR A 18 40.31 -43.22 -3.44
N THR A 19 39.61 -43.48 -2.33
CA THR A 19 38.17 -43.62 -2.36
C THR A 19 37.63 -42.33 -2.97
N GLN A 20 37.38 -42.36 -4.28
CA GLN A 20 36.61 -41.35 -4.96
C GLN A 20 35.19 -41.51 -4.43
N THR A 21 34.91 -40.85 -3.30
CA THR A 21 33.54 -40.48 -2.98
C THR A 21 33.11 -39.57 -4.12
N ALA A 22 32.45 -40.16 -5.11
CA ALA A 22 31.62 -39.39 -6.01
C ALA A 22 30.62 -38.68 -5.09
N ALA A 23 30.89 -37.40 -4.81
CA ALA A 23 29.86 -36.51 -4.34
C ALA A 23 28.79 -36.60 -5.43
N GLN A 24 27.70 -37.32 -5.15
CA GLN A 24 26.51 -37.20 -5.95
C GLN A 24 26.28 -35.69 -6.09
N PRO A 25 26.00 -35.16 -7.29
CA PRO A 25 25.46 -33.82 -7.39
C PRO A 25 24.34 -33.77 -6.37
N ALA A 26 24.48 -32.93 -5.33
CA ALA A 26 23.38 -32.70 -4.40
C ALA A 26 22.16 -32.44 -5.30
N PRO A 27 21.01 -33.09 -5.05
CA PRO A 27 19.81 -32.82 -5.81
C PRO A 27 19.71 -31.30 -5.95
N ALA A 28 19.76 -30.81 -7.19
CA ALA A 28 19.67 -29.38 -7.43
C ALA A 28 18.50 -28.87 -6.59
N PRO A 29 18.68 -27.78 -5.81
CA PRO A 29 17.62 -27.27 -4.96
C PRO A 29 16.34 -27.28 -5.77
N ALA A 30 15.34 -28.04 -5.31
CA ALA A 30 14.08 -28.15 -6.03
C ALA A 30 13.65 -26.73 -6.41
N PRO A 31 13.17 -26.50 -7.65
CA PRO A 31 12.67 -25.19 -8.03
C PRO A 31 11.81 -24.66 -6.89
N PRO A 32 12.05 -23.42 -6.41
CA PRO A 32 11.29 -22.88 -5.29
C PRO A 32 9.82 -23.17 -5.55
N GLY A 33 9.21 -23.96 -4.67
CA GLY A 33 7.78 -24.26 -4.78
C GLY A 33 7.01 -22.94 -4.83
N PRO A 34 5.78 -22.93 -5.38
CA PRO A 34 5.00 -21.71 -5.52
C PRO A 34 5.00 -20.92 -4.21
N THR A 35 5.48 -19.67 -4.27
CA THR A 35 5.68 -18.83 -3.08
C THR A 35 4.32 -18.60 -2.42
N ASN A 36 4.19 -19.05 -1.17
CA ASN A 36 2.95 -18.96 -0.39
C ASN A 36 3.20 -18.16 0.89
N ILE A 37 2.54 -17.00 1.01
CA ILE A 37 2.72 -16.10 2.16
C ILE A 37 2.37 -16.79 3.48
N THR A 38 1.28 -17.55 3.50
CA THR A 38 0.80 -18.28 4.67
C THR A 38 1.81 -19.30 5.15
N LYS A 39 2.47 -20.02 4.24
CA LYS A 39 3.48 -21.04 4.59
C LYS A 39 4.74 -20.43 5.20
N ILE A 40 5.14 -19.27 4.66
CA ILE A 40 6.28 -18.50 5.18
C ILE A 40 5.99 -18.05 6.61
N LEU A 41 4.80 -17.49 6.85
CA LEU A 41 4.39 -17.03 8.16
C LEU A 41 4.18 -18.19 9.16
N GLU A 42 3.61 -19.31 8.71
CA GLU A 42 3.43 -20.53 9.52
C GLU A 42 4.80 -21.06 9.99
N LYS A 43 5.81 -21.07 9.11
CA LYS A 43 7.17 -21.48 9.44
C LYS A 43 7.82 -20.58 10.50
N ALA A 44 7.49 -19.28 10.49
CA ALA A 44 8.00 -18.33 11.48
C ALA A 44 7.28 -18.42 12.84
N GLY A 45 6.10 -19.04 12.91
CA GLY A 45 5.42 -19.43 14.16
C GLY A 45 4.76 -18.30 14.98
N GLN A 46 5.13 -17.05 14.77
CA GLN A 46 4.72 -15.88 15.57
C GLN A 46 3.67 -14.97 14.90
N PHE A 47 3.01 -15.46 13.85
CA PHE A 47 2.06 -14.69 13.03
C PHE A 47 0.67 -15.34 12.96
N THR A 48 0.27 -16.08 13.99
CA THR A 48 -0.93 -16.93 13.97
C THR A 48 -2.21 -16.11 13.76
N THR A 49 -2.32 -14.96 14.45
CA THR A 49 -3.45 -14.03 14.31
C THR A 49 -3.49 -13.40 12.93
N PHE A 50 -2.34 -13.00 12.38
CA PHE A 50 -2.25 -12.41 11.05
C PHE A 50 -2.64 -13.43 9.96
N ILE A 51 -2.15 -14.68 10.06
CA ILE A 51 -2.52 -15.78 9.16
C ILE A 51 -4.04 -16.03 9.19
N ARG A 52 -4.65 -16.01 10.38
CA ARG A 52 -6.09 -16.20 10.54
C ARG A 52 -6.87 -15.08 9.86
N LEU A 53 -6.44 -13.82 10.00
CA LEU A 53 -7.06 -12.69 9.33
C LEU A 53 -6.91 -12.79 7.80
N LEU A 54 -5.71 -13.11 7.30
CA LEU A 54 -5.45 -13.33 5.89
C LEU A 54 -6.40 -14.36 5.27
N LYS A 55 -6.54 -15.54 5.91
CA LYS A 55 -7.45 -16.61 5.48
C LYS A 55 -8.91 -16.18 5.55
N SER A 56 -9.30 -15.46 6.59
CA SER A 56 -10.68 -14.98 6.77
C SER A 56 -11.08 -13.93 5.74
N THR A 57 -10.14 -13.10 5.29
CA THR A 57 -10.38 -12.04 4.30
C THR A 57 -10.11 -12.49 2.86
N LYS A 58 -9.58 -13.70 2.67
CA LYS A 58 -9.11 -14.25 1.38
C LYS A 58 -8.03 -13.40 0.70
N VAL A 59 -7.34 -12.57 1.47
CA VAL A 59 -6.23 -11.75 0.94
C VAL A 59 -4.98 -12.61 0.73
N ASP A 60 -4.84 -13.73 1.44
CA ASP A 60 -3.80 -14.71 1.14
C ASP A 60 -3.92 -15.27 -0.28
N ASP A 61 -5.13 -15.65 -0.70
CA ASP A 61 -5.38 -16.11 -2.07
C ASP A 61 -5.04 -15.01 -3.09
N GLN A 62 -5.37 -13.75 -2.81
CA GLN A 62 -5.05 -12.62 -3.68
C GLN A 62 -3.54 -12.42 -3.81
N ILE A 63 -2.80 -12.42 -2.70
CA ILE A 63 -1.34 -12.27 -2.68
C ILE A 63 -0.69 -13.45 -3.40
N ASN A 64 -1.09 -14.68 -3.07
CA ASN A 64 -0.54 -15.87 -3.71
C ASN A 64 -0.82 -15.86 -5.22
N ASN A 65 -2.03 -15.48 -5.65
CA ASN A 65 -2.32 -15.35 -7.07
C ASN A 65 -1.46 -14.28 -7.75
N GLN A 66 -1.24 -13.13 -7.10
CA GLN A 66 -0.36 -12.09 -7.64
C GLN A 66 1.09 -12.61 -7.75
N LEU A 67 1.61 -13.32 -6.75
CA LEU A 67 2.97 -13.86 -6.79
C LEU A 67 3.15 -14.95 -7.87
N ASN A 68 2.13 -15.76 -8.13
CA ASN A 68 2.21 -16.85 -9.10
C ASN A 68 1.86 -16.42 -10.54
N ASN A 69 1.02 -15.39 -10.71
CA ASN A 69 0.54 -14.96 -12.03
C ASN A 69 1.10 -13.60 -12.49
N SER A 70 1.67 -12.80 -11.59
CA SER A 70 2.27 -11.52 -11.91
C SER A 70 3.75 -11.52 -11.58
N ASN A 71 4.54 -10.85 -12.42
CA ASN A 71 5.96 -10.62 -12.15
C ASN A 71 6.19 -9.33 -11.33
N THR A 72 5.11 -8.76 -10.80
CA THR A 72 5.14 -7.56 -9.95
C THR A 72 5.52 -7.98 -8.55
N GLY A 73 6.62 -7.42 -8.05
CA GLY A 73 7.06 -7.70 -6.70
C GLY A 73 6.11 -7.11 -5.65
N LEU A 74 5.99 -7.76 -4.50
CA LEU A 74 5.16 -7.38 -3.36
C LEU A 74 6.01 -7.23 -2.10
N THR A 75 5.58 -6.33 -1.23
CA THR A 75 6.11 -6.21 0.13
C THR A 75 4.97 -6.39 1.11
N VAL A 76 5.17 -7.21 2.14
CA VAL A 76 4.18 -7.50 3.18
C VAL A 76 4.78 -7.17 4.53
N PHE A 77 4.14 -6.28 5.27
CA PHE A 77 4.43 -6.02 6.66
C PHE A 77 3.62 -6.97 7.54
N ALA A 78 4.29 -7.91 8.19
CA ALA A 78 3.65 -8.90 9.04
C ALA A 78 3.79 -8.49 10.52
N PRO A 79 2.71 -8.07 11.19
CA PRO A 79 2.73 -7.86 12.64
C PRO A 79 2.66 -9.22 13.37
N PRO A 80 3.53 -9.50 14.35
CA PRO A 80 3.44 -10.71 15.15
C PRO A 80 2.28 -10.68 16.15
N ASP A 81 1.98 -11.81 16.76
CA ASP A 81 0.90 -11.96 17.75
C ASP A 81 1.05 -10.99 18.96
N ASN A 82 2.28 -10.60 19.31
CA ASN A 82 2.56 -9.60 20.35
C ASN A 82 2.11 -8.18 19.95
N ALA A 83 2.19 -7.83 18.66
CA ALA A 83 1.75 -6.55 18.13
C ALA A 83 0.22 -6.43 18.21
N PHE A 84 -0.50 -7.53 17.92
CA PHE A 84 -1.95 -7.60 18.13
C PHE A 84 -2.34 -7.53 19.60
N SER A 85 -1.56 -8.16 20.48
CA SER A 85 -1.76 -8.10 21.93
C SER A 85 -1.52 -6.70 22.50
N SER A 86 -0.73 -5.88 21.81
CA SER A 86 -0.48 -4.48 22.18
C SER A 86 -1.60 -3.51 21.75
N LEU A 87 -2.56 -3.97 20.95
CA LEU A 87 -3.74 -3.20 20.58
C LEU A 87 -4.77 -3.19 21.71
N ALA A 88 -5.68 -2.21 21.68
CA ALA A 88 -6.81 -2.20 22.60
C ALA A 88 -7.67 -3.46 22.42
N SER A 89 -8.08 -4.05 23.54
CA SER A 89 -8.93 -5.24 23.52
C SER A 89 -10.24 -4.93 22.81
N GLY A 90 -10.62 -5.78 21.86
CA GLY A 90 -11.85 -5.62 21.08
C GLY A 90 -11.69 -4.82 19.77
N THR A 91 -10.53 -4.21 19.49
CA THR A 91 -10.31 -3.45 18.24
C THR A 91 -10.64 -4.27 16.99
N LEU A 92 -10.08 -5.48 16.86
CA LEU A 92 -10.37 -6.34 15.70
C LEU A 92 -11.82 -6.85 15.65
N ASN A 93 -12.49 -6.92 16.81
CA ASN A 93 -13.87 -7.37 16.90
C ASN A 93 -14.88 -6.25 16.60
N SER A 94 -14.48 -4.99 16.80
CA SER A 94 -15.29 -3.83 16.40
C SER A 94 -15.24 -3.54 14.90
N LEU A 95 -14.28 -4.12 14.17
CA LEU A 95 -14.16 -3.93 12.73
C LEU A 95 -15.15 -4.78 11.95
N THR A 96 -15.73 -4.19 10.91
CA THR A 96 -16.48 -4.91 9.89
C THR A 96 -15.55 -5.77 9.04
N ASP A 97 -16.09 -6.75 8.32
CA ASP A 97 -15.25 -7.61 7.47
C ASP A 97 -14.56 -6.81 6.35
N GLN A 98 -15.22 -5.77 5.83
CA GLN A 98 -14.60 -4.85 4.87
C GLN A 98 -13.41 -4.10 5.50
N GLN A 99 -13.57 -3.60 6.73
CA GLN A 99 -12.47 -2.93 7.44
C GLN A 99 -11.31 -3.88 7.76
N LYS A 100 -11.59 -5.16 8.03
CA LYS A 100 -10.53 -6.18 8.20
C LYS A 100 -9.77 -6.41 6.90
N VAL A 101 -10.47 -6.47 5.76
CA VAL A 101 -9.83 -6.56 4.43
C VAL A 101 -8.93 -5.35 4.20
N GLU A 102 -9.44 -4.14 4.42
CA GLU A 102 -8.66 -2.89 4.26
C GLU A 102 -7.44 -2.86 5.19
N LEU A 103 -7.58 -3.29 6.44
CA LEU A 103 -6.45 -3.38 7.37
C LEU A 103 -5.35 -4.32 6.84
N ILE A 104 -5.73 -5.50 6.34
CA ILE A 104 -4.75 -6.45 5.80
C ILE A 104 -4.13 -5.92 4.51
N GLN A 105 -4.92 -5.32 3.63
CA GLN A 105 -4.40 -4.69 2.41
C GLN A 105 -3.47 -3.51 2.71
N PHE A 106 -3.64 -2.82 3.84
CA PHE A 106 -2.75 -1.73 4.25
C PHE A 106 -1.35 -2.23 4.65
N HIS A 107 -1.26 -3.49 5.07
CA HIS A 107 0.02 -4.14 5.34
C HIS A 107 0.72 -4.64 4.07
N VAL A 108 0.09 -4.56 2.90
CA VAL A 108 0.64 -5.05 1.63
C VAL A 108 0.92 -3.87 0.70
N LEU A 109 2.12 -3.83 0.15
CA LEU A 109 2.50 -2.89 -0.89
C LEU A 109 2.54 -3.62 -2.24
N PRO A 110 1.96 -3.02 -3.29
CA PRO A 110 1.99 -3.56 -4.65
C PRO A 110 3.36 -3.39 -5.34
N SER A 111 4.44 -3.30 -4.56
CA SER A 111 5.80 -3.12 -5.05
C SER A 111 6.78 -3.80 -4.11
N PHE A 112 7.80 -4.43 -4.66
CA PHE A 112 8.90 -4.99 -3.89
C PHE A 112 9.85 -3.88 -3.50
N ILE A 113 10.09 -3.75 -2.19
CA ILE A 113 10.99 -2.77 -1.60
C ILE A 113 11.94 -3.51 -0.69
N SER A 114 13.23 -3.50 -1.04
CA SER A 114 14.28 -4.02 -0.18
C SER A 114 14.61 -3.07 0.99
N MET A 115 15.26 -3.58 2.04
CA MET A 115 15.72 -2.75 3.17
C MET A 115 16.52 -1.52 2.74
N SER A 116 17.39 -1.67 1.72
CA SER A 116 18.16 -0.57 1.16
C SER A 116 17.30 0.44 0.40
N GLN A 117 16.24 -0.02 -0.29
CA GLN A 117 15.34 0.86 -1.04
C GLN A 117 14.45 1.70 -0.14
N PHE A 118 14.13 1.27 1.09
CA PHE A 118 13.40 2.11 2.05
C PHE A 118 14.10 3.43 2.38
N GLN A 119 15.41 3.56 2.12
CA GLN A 119 16.14 4.82 2.26
C GLN A 119 15.88 5.80 1.12
N THR A 120 15.51 5.29 -0.05
CA THR A 120 15.35 6.08 -1.28
C THR A 120 13.89 6.20 -1.71
N VAL A 121 12.95 5.60 -0.97
CA VAL A 121 11.53 5.68 -1.33
C VAL A 121 10.95 7.06 -1.03
N SER A 122 10.14 7.56 -1.94
CA SER A 122 9.37 8.78 -1.74
C SER A 122 8.15 8.49 -0.87
N ASN A 123 7.95 9.27 0.19
CA ASN A 123 6.74 9.20 0.99
C ASN A 123 5.62 10.09 0.42
N PRO A 124 4.34 9.76 0.65
CA PRO A 124 3.84 8.55 1.29
C PRO A 124 3.82 7.33 0.34
N LEU A 125 4.05 6.13 0.88
CA LEU A 125 4.01 4.87 0.14
C LEU A 125 2.58 4.44 -0.15
N ARG A 126 2.33 3.97 -1.37
CA ARG A 126 1.05 3.38 -1.76
C ARG A 126 0.93 1.95 -1.25
N THR A 127 -0.20 1.63 -0.64
CA THR A 127 -0.56 0.28 -0.16
C THR A 127 -1.72 -0.27 -0.98
N ASN A 128 -2.04 -1.56 -0.83
CA ASN A 128 -3.20 -2.17 -1.49
C ASN A 128 -4.53 -1.69 -0.91
N ALA A 129 -4.56 -1.11 0.30
CA ALA A 129 -5.80 -0.61 0.91
C ALA A 129 -6.37 0.62 0.17
N GLY A 130 -5.52 1.37 -0.53
CA GLY A 130 -5.93 2.54 -1.28
C GLY A 130 -4.83 3.58 -1.42
N ASP A 131 -5.19 4.74 -1.96
CA ASP A 131 -4.23 5.78 -2.29
C ASP A 131 -3.77 6.55 -1.04
N ALA A 132 -2.46 6.51 -0.82
CA ALA A 132 -1.80 7.25 0.25
C ALA A 132 -1.77 8.77 0.00
N TYR A 133 -1.87 9.20 -1.27
CA TYR A 133 -1.86 10.61 -1.68
C TYR A 133 -3.15 11.36 -1.36
N ASN A 134 -4.27 10.65 -1.19
CA ASN A 134 -5.55 11.24 -0.81
C ASN A 134 -5.67 11.43 0.71
N GLY A 135 -4.59 11.18 1.47
CA GLY A 135 -4.56 11.31 2.93
C GLY A 135 -5.35 10.24 3.69
N ARG A 136 -5.95 9.27 2.99
CA ARG A 136 -6.75 8.19 3.59
C ARG A 136 -5.88 7.10 4.22
N PHE A 137 -4.80 6.74 3.51
CA PHE A 137 -3.90 5.66 3.88
C PHE A 137 -2.43 6.12 3.89
N PRO A 138 -2.06 7.15 4.68
CA PRO A 138 -0.69 7.63 4.72
C PRO A 138 0.21 6.53 5.32
N LEU A 139 1.21 6.10 4.56
CA LEU A 139 2.27 5.21 5.03
C LEU A 139 3.62 5.87 4.77
N ASN A 140 4.21 6.44 5.80
CA ASN A 140 5.51 7.08 5.72
C ASN A 140 6.58 6.13 6.22
N VAL A 141 7.70 6.09 5.52
CA VAL A 141 8.85 5.25 5.90
C VAL A 141 10.07 6.14 6.00
N THR A 142 10.73 6.09 7.16
CA THR A 142 11.94 6.83 7.47
C THR A 142 13.00 5.85 7.96
N THR A 143 14.23 5.97 7.47
CA THR A 143 15.33 5.12 7.94
C THR A 143 16.13 5.88 8.99
N ILE A 144 16.36 5.26 10.14
CA ILE A 144 17.18 5.81 11.24
C ILE A 144 18.31 4.83 11.52
N GLY A 145 19.54 5.21 11.17
CA GLY A 145 20.70 4.30 11.22
C GLY A 145 20.48 3.09 10.31
N ASN A 146 20.52 1.88 10.90
CA ASN A 146 20.26 0.62 10.19
C ASN A 146 18.80 0.15 10.30
N GLY A 147 17.95 0.89 11.01
CA GLY A 147 16.54 0.52 11.25
C GLY A 147 15.58 1.29 10.35
N VAL A 148 14.51 0.62 9.91
CA VAL A 148 13.42 1.23 9.15
C VAL A 148 12.26 1.52 10.09
N ASN A 149 11.88 2.80 10.20
CA ASN A 149 10.71 3.28 10.92
C ASN A 149 9.56 3.53 9.95
N ILE A 150 8.35 3.17 10.36
CA ILE A 150 7.14 3.26 9.58
C ILE A 150 6.10 4.00 10.43
N THR A 151 5.51 5.05 9.88
CA THR A 151 4.49 5.86 10.54
C THR A 151 3.21 5.91 9.70
N THR A 152 2.07 5.71 10.36
CA THR A 152 0.73 5.78 9.76
C THR A 152 -0.03 7.06 10.14
N GLY A 153 0.64 8.00 10.81
CA GLY A 153 0.07 9.22 11.40
C GLY A 153 -0.47 9.00 12.82
N ILE A 154 -1.02 7.82 13.12
CA ILE A 154 -1.50 7.43 14.46
C ILE A 154 -0.62 6.39 15.15
N VAL A 155 0.07 5.55 14.38
CA VAL A 155 0.98 4.53 14.91
C VAL A 155 2.35 4.73 14.31
N ASN A 156 3.38 4.72 15.16
CA ASN A 156 4.77 4.61 14.75
C ASN A 156 5.27 3.21 15.13
N THR A 157 5.88 2.53 14.16
CA THR A 157 6.43 1.19 14.32
C THR A 157 7.78 1.07 13.62
N THR A 158 8.57 0.10 14.04
CA THR A 158 9.83 -0.27 13.39
C THR A 158 9.69 -1.60 12.66
N VAL A 159 10.49 -1.78 11.62
CA VAL A 159 10.77 -3.09 11.04
C VAL A 159 11.79 -3.78 11.92
N SER A 160 11.34 -4.84 12.58
CA SER A 160 12.14 -5.61 13.53
C SER A 160 13.04 -6.64 12.83
N ASN A 161 12.52 -7.31 11.81
CA ASN A 161 13.24 -8.38 11.12
C ASN A 161 12.73 -8.60 9.69
N SER A 162 13.54 -9.23 8.84
CA SER A 162 13.10 -9.76 7.54
C SER A 162 12.83 -11.26 7.68
N ILE A 163 11.57 -11.65 7.55
CA ILE A 163 11.13 -13.04 7.67
C ILE A 163 11.42 -13.82 6.39
N TYR A 164 11.24 -13.14 5.27
CA TYR A 164 11.46 -13.70 3.94
C TYR A 164 11.76 -12.55 2.98
N SER A 165 12.73 -12.72 2.10
CA SER A 165 12.97 -11.78 1.02
C SER A 165 13.62 -12.54 -0.12
N ASP A 166 13.01 -12.48 -1.29
CA ASP A 166 13.64 -12.89 -2.54
C ASP A 166 13.77 -11.67 -3.46
N ASN A 167 13.15 -11.69 -4.64
CA ASN A 167 13.09 -10.59 -5.60
C ASN A 167 11.64 -10.27 -6.05
N GLN A 168 10.67 -11.06 -5.61
CA GLN A 168 9.25 -10.93 -5.90
C GLN A 168 8.41 -10.74 -4.63
N LEU A 169 8.85 -11.25 -3.48
CA LEU A 169 8.17 -11.10 -2.21
C LEU A 169 9.17 -10.72 -1.13
N ALA A 170 8.89 -9.62 -0.45
CA ALA A 170 9.53 -9.26 0.80
C ALA A 170 8.50 -9.32 1.94
N VAL A 171 8.83 -10.02 3.02
CA VAL A 171 8.03 -10.13 4.24
C VAL A 171 8.86 -9.58 5.40
N TYR A 172 8.41 -8.45 5.93
CA TYR A 172 9.07 -7.76 7.03
C TYR A 172 8.22 -7.85 8.29
N GLN A 173 8.84 -8.24 9.39
CA GLN A 173 8.22 -8.21 10.70
C GLN A 173 8.17 -6.77 11.21
N VAL A 174 7.00 -6.31 11.65
CA VAL A 174 6.80 -4.99 12.28
C VAL A 174 6.43 -5.12 13.75
N ASP A 175 6.92 -4.21 14.60
CA ASP A 175 6.66 -4.26 16.05
C ASP A 175 5.22 -3.95 16.47
N LYS A 176 4.49 -3.18 15.64
CA LYS A 176 3.10 -2.82 15.87
C LYS A 176 2.28 -3.04 14.59
N VAL A 177 0.98 -3.29 14.78
CA VAL A 177 0.02 -3.39 13.69
C VAL A 177 -0.11 -2.02 13.03
N LEU A 178 0.00 -1.97 11.71
CA LEU A 178 -0.21 -0.76 10.93
C LEU A 178 -1.71 -0.44 10.92
N LEU A 179 -2.07 0.66 11.57
CA LEU A 179 -3.46 1.11 11.64
C LEU A 179 -3.68 2.23 10.62
N PRO A 180 -4.55 2.02 9.62
CA PRO A 180 -4.90 3.06 8.67
C PRO A 180 -5.73 4.16 9.32
N LEU A 181 -5.40 5.42 8.99
CA LEU A 181 -6.05 6.59 9.54
C LEU A 181 -7.54 6.67 9.18
N ASP A 182 -7.96 6.17 8.02
CA ASP A 182 -9.37 6.16 7.58
C ASP A 182 -10.29 5.37 8.53
N ILE A 183 -9.76 4.32 9.18
CA ILE A 183 -10.53 3.40 10.04
C ILE A 183 -10.39 3.78 11.52
N PHE A 184 -9.18 4.17 11.94
CA PHE A 184 -8.82 4.39 13.34
C PHE A 184 -8.59 5.84 13.72
N GLY A 185 -8.52 6.73 12.73
CA GLY A 185 -8.44 8.17 12.94
C GLY A 185 -9.77 8.75 13.42
N PRO A 186 -9.76 10.03 13.84
CA PRO A 186 -11.00 10.74 14.13
C PRO A 186 -11.92 10.65 12.91
N PRO A 187 -13.24 10.46 13.10
CA PRO A 187 -14.17 10.28 11.99
C PRO A 187 -13.99 11.43 11.00
N ALA A 188 -13.72 11.08 9.73
CA ALA A 188 -13.62 12.07 8.67
C ALA A 188 -14.86 12.97 8.75
N PRO A 189 -14.71 14.31 8.69
CA PRO A 189 -15.84 15.22 8.71
C PRO A 189 -16.84 14.73 7.67
N ALA A 190 -18.03 14.36 8.11
CA ALA A 190 -19.05 13.79 7.24
C ALA A 190 -19.16 14.69 5.99
N PRO A 191 -19.12 14.13 4.77
CA PRO A 191 -19.27 14.93 3.57
C PRO A 191 -20.54 15.76 3.74
N ALA A 192 -20.35 17.08 3.79
CA ALA A 192 -21.44 18.00 4.06
C ALA A 192 -22.60 17.63 3.13
N PRO A 193 -23.84 17.48 3.63
CA PRO A 193 -24.96 17.07 2.82
C PRO A 193 -25.01 17.97 1.59
N SER A 194 -24.82 17.36 0.41
CA SER A 194 -24.93 18.04 -0.86
C SER A 194 -26.30 18.71 -0.87
N LYS A 195 -26.32 20.04 -0.75
CA LYS A 195 -27.53 20.85 -0.83
C LYS A 195 -28.13 20.54 -2.18
N SER A 196 -29.10 19.63 -2.17
CA SER A 196 -29.94 19.31 -3.30
C SER A 196 -30.60 20.62 -3.73
N LYS A 197 -30.12 21.21 -4.84
CA LYS A 197 -30.85 22.25 -5.57
C LYS A 197 -32.12 21.62 -6.10
N LYS A 198 -33.18 21.57 -5.28
CA LYS A 198 -34.54 21.33 -5.75
C LYS A 198 -35.17 22.69 -6.04
N LYS A 199 -35.15 22.99 -7.34
CA LYS A 199 -36.18 23.66 -8.13
C LYS A 199 -37.36 24.25 -7.34
N ALA A 200 -37.50 25.57 -7.51
CA ALA A 200 -38.62 26.40 -7.11
C ALA A 200 -39.98 25.87 -7.57
N SER A 201 -40.99 26.17 -6.75
CA SER A 201 -42.43 26.13 -7.05
C SER A 201 -43.12 27.23 -6.22
N PRO A 202 -44.33 27.70 -6.58
CA PRO A 202 -44.55 29.09 -7.02
C PRO A 202 -45.04 30.04 -5.92
N LEU A 203 -44.82 31.33 -6.19
CA LEU A 203 -45.33 32.50 -5.50
C LEU A 203 -46.86 32.63 -5.70
N ALA A 204 -47.60 32.84 -4.61
CA ALA A 204 -49.00 33.26 -4.65
C ALA A 204 -49.15 34.64 -3.97
N GLU A 205 -49.98 35.48 -4.61
CA GLU A 205 -50.72 36.63 -4.07
C GLU A 205 -49.95 37.94 -3.81
N GLY A 206 -50.32 39.00 -4.56
CA GLY A 206 -49.99 40.40 -4.23
C GLY A 206 -51.05 41.04 -3.31
N PRO A 207 -51.17 42.39 -3.24
CA PRO A 207 -50.18 43.45 -3.41
C PRO A 207 -50.10 44.44 -2.21
N SER A 208 -48.99 45.19 -2.14
CA SER A 208 -48.78 46.57 -1.63
C SER A 208 -49.35 47.08 -0.29
N SER A 209 -48.46 47.70 0.51
CA SER A 209 -48.56 49.11 0.98
C SER A 209 -47.27 49.54 1.73
N THR A 210 -46.43 50.43 1.16
CA THR A 210 -46.29 51.88 1.45
C THR A 210 -45.67 52.20 2.82
N SER A 211 -44.37 52.50 2.90
CA SER A 211 -43.71 53.83 2.77
C SER A 211 -43.80 54.69 4.04
N SER A 212 -42.64 55.05 4.61
CA SER A 212 -42.48 56.17 5.53
C SER A 212 -41.68 57.27 4.85
N ASP A 213 -42.32 58.43 4.75
CA ASP A 213 -41.86 59.69 4.20
C ASP A 213 -40.72 60.31 5.02
N SER A 214 -39.68 60.85 4.36
CA SER A 214 -39.21 62.24 4.55
C SER A 214 -37.98 62.52 3.68
N THR A 215 -38.24 62.88 2.43
CA THR A 215 -37.82 64.11 1.72
C THR A 215 -36.49 64.81 2.05
N GLY A 216 -35.66 65.03 1.01
CA GLY A 216 -34.71 66.15 0.88
C GLY A 216 -33.32 65.79 0.30
N ALA A 217 -33.21 65.46 -1.00
CA ALA A 217 -32.69 66.31 -2.11
C ALA A 217 -31.16 66.59 -2.06
N SER A 218 -30.32 66.32 -3.08
CA SER A 218 -30.53 66.60 -4.52
C SER A 218 -29.52 65.87 -5.44
N ALA A 219 -29.97 65.68 -6.69
CA ALA A 219 -29.25 65.64 -7.97
C ALA A 219 -28.28 64.46 -8.24
N ALA A 220 -28.29 63.77 -9.38
CA ALA A 220 -28.84 64.03 -10.72
C ALA A 220 -29.21 62.68 -11.37
N VAL A 221 -30.38 62.53 -12.01
CA VAL A 221 -30.60 62.64 -13.48
C VAL A 221 -29.66 61.71 -14.28
N SER A 222 -30.06 60.81 -15.17
CA SER A 222 -31.35 60.35 -15.68
C SER A 222 -31.06 59.42 -16.87
N LEU A 223 -31.90 58.40 -17.08
CA LEU A 223 -32.28 57.79 -18.38
C LEU A 223 -31.13 57.01 -19.09
N ASN A 224 -31.34 55.91 -19.79
CA ASN A 224 -32.44 55.61 -20.68
C ASN A 224 -32.35 54.15 -21.18
N TRP A 225 -33.52 53.65 -21.60
CA TRP A 225 -33.74 52.81 -22.79
C TRP A 225 -33.60 51.28 -22.70
N SER A 226 -34.75 50.66 -22.99
CA SER A 226 -35.04 49.23 -23.12
C SER A 226 -34.72 48.67 -24.53
N ALA A 227 -34.74 47.33 -24.61
CA ALA A 227 -34.77 46.49 -25.84
C ALA A 227 -33.42 46.41 -26.58
N SER A 228 -32.98 45.29 -27.17
CA SER A 228 -33.67 44.15 -27.80
C SER A 228 -32.67 43.00 -28.08
N ALA A 229 -33.22 41.89 -28.55
CA ALA A 229 -32.64 40.63 -29.02
C ALA A 229 -31.28 40.66 -29.77
N GLY A 230 -30.53 39.55 -29.67
CA GLY A 230 -29.43 39.22 -30.59
C GLY A 230 -28.88 37.80 -30.35
N ALA A 231 -29.14 36.90 -31.30
CA ALA A 231 -28.56 35.56 -31.36
C ALA A 231 -27.11 35.61 -31.90
N ILE A 232 -26.20 34.76 -31.39
CA ILE A 232 -24.98 34.36 -32.10
C ILE A 232 -24.73 32.87 -31.86
N ALA A 233 -24.84 32.09 -32.92
CA ALA A 233 -24.25 30.76 -33.07
C ALA A 233 -23.03 30.90 -34.00
N VAL A 234 -21.87 30.37 -33.63
CA VAL A 234 -20.79 30.01 -34.58
C VAL A 234 -20.05 28.77 -34.08
N VAL A 235 -19.93 27.81 -35.00
CA VAL A 235 -19.23 26.52 -34.92
C VAL A 235 -17.79 26.69 -35.41
N ALA A 236 -16.81 26.04 -34.77
CA ALA A 236 -15.52 25.63 -35.36
C ALA A 236 -14.71 24.82 -34.32
N ALA A 237 -13.78 23.92 -34.61
CA ALA A 237 -13.45 22.98 -35.68
C ALA A 237 -12.17 22.25 -35.18
N LEU A 238 -11.83 21.13 -35.82
CA LEU A 238 -10.85 20.11 -35.45
C LEU A 238 -9.36 20.52 -35.61
N ILE A 239 -8.46 19.57 -35.24
CA ILE A 239 -7.04 19.34 -35.68
C ILE A 239 -6.01 19.85 -34.65
N SER A 240 -5.00 19.11 -34.14
CA SER A 240 -4.06 18.08 -34.67
C SER A 240 -3.54 17.25 -33.47
N LEU A 241 -3.23 15.95 -33.49
CA LEU A 241 -2.30 15.16 -34.31
C LEU A 241 -0.88 15.74 -34.45
N TRP A 242 -0.06 15.65 -33.40
CA TRP A 242 1.38 15.33 -33.46
C TRP A 242 1.96 15.33 -32.02
N TRP A 243 2.60 14.24 -31.60
CA TRP A 243 3.91 14.29 -30.93
C TRP A 243 4.56 12.92 -31.20
N SER A 244 5.64 12.97 -31.96
CA SER A 244 6.54 11.85 -32.25
C SER A 244 7.92 12.35 -31.90
N LEU A 245 8.59 11.65 -30.99
CA LEU A 245 10.02 11.40 -31.03
C LEU A 245 10.28 10.07 -30.33
#